data_AF-A0A6G4TT83-F1
#
_entry.id   AF-A0A6G4TT83-F1
#
_cell.length_a   1.000
_cell.length_b   1.000
_cell.length_c   1.000
_cell.angle_alpha   90.00
_cell.angle_beta   90.00
_cell.angle_gamma   90.00
#
_symmetry.space_group_name_H-M   'P 1'
#
loop_
_entity.id
_entity.type
_entity.pdbx_description
1 polymer ?
#
loop_
_entity_poly.entity_id
_entity_poly.type
_entity_poly.pdbx_seq_one_letter_code
_entity_poly.pdbx_strand_id
1 'polypeptide(L)'
;MNPWDAAARSLTEPTVFGPPWTWPVILALLAAVVLVEIHRRRGRRVADALPRRVSVQMQPTTDFDPDPSEVVRYAWHLSRARLAAGDTPDAGAAVRLHFTADGDGQLVMRVHGPEKAAAVLDLSGYGQVEAHRLDTGRPAGNAYGKGKRL
;
A
#
# COMPACT_ATOMS: atom_id res chain seq x y z
N MET A 1 70.98 -16.64 -18.90
CA MET A 1 69.52 -16.76 -19.08
C MET A 1 69.08 -17.97 -18.26
N ASN A 2 68.34 -17.77 -17.16
CA ASN A 2 68.07 -18.83 -16.19
C ASN A 2 66.84 -19.66 -16.65
N PRO A 3 66.90 -21.00 -16.73
CA PRO A 3 65.76 -21.84 -17.11
C PRO A 3 64.52 -21.68 -16.20
N TRP A 4 64.71 -21.22 -14.96
CA TRP A 4 63.62 -20.95 -14.03
C TRP A 4 62.78 -19.71 -14.42
N ASP A 5 63.31 -18.78 -15.21
CA ASP A 5 62.60 -17.57 -15.68
C ASP A 5 61.56 -17.89 -16.76
N ALA A 6 61.67 -19.04 -17.43
CA ALA A 6 60.71 -19.49 -18.43
C ALA A 6 59.48 -20.15 -17.77
N ALA A 7 59.71 -20.94 -16.73
CA ALA A 7 58.65 -21.59 -15.96
C ALA A 7 57.84 -20.60 -15.12
N ALA A 8 58.47 -19.51 -14.64
CA ALA A 8 57.76 -18.46 -13.91
C ALA A 8 56.77 -17.70 -14.80
N ARG A 9 57.08 -17.52 -16.10
CA ARG A 9 56.22 -16.80 -17.05
C ARG A 9 54.97 -17.57 -17.46
N SER A 10 55.04 -18.90 -17.55
CA SER A 10 53.90 -19.74 -17.94
C SER A 10 52.85 -19.89 -16.83
N LEU A 11 53.19 -19.61 -15.57
CA LEU A 11 52.27 -19.68 -14.43
C LEU A 11 51.51 -18.37 -14.18
N THR A 12 51.89 -17.28 -14.85
CA THR A 12 51.35 -15.93 -14.62
C THR A 12 50.39 -15.44 -15.69
N GLU A 13 50.10 -16.21 -16.73
CA GLU A 13 49.02 -15.86 -17.65
C GLU A 13 47.70 -16.31 -17.01
N PRO A 14 46.91 -15.41 -16.38
CA PRO A 14 45.55 -15.76 -16.03
C PRO A 14 44.89 -16.15 -17.35
N THR A 15 44.61 -17.44 -17.51
CA THR A 15 43.87 -17.95 -18.66
C THR A 15 42.45 -17.45 -18.46
N VAL A 16 42.19 -16.19 -18.84
CA VAL A 16 40.86 -15.60 -18.84
C VAL A 16 40.12 -16.31 -19.97
N PHE A 17 39.47 -17.42 -19.64
CA PHE A 17 38.63 -18.16 -20.56
C PHE A 17 37.44 -17.28 -20.95
N GLY A 18 37.56 -16.60 -22.09
CA GLY A 18 36.48 -15.87 -22.76
C GLY A 18 36.78 -14.38 -23.00
N PRO A 19 36.01 -13.73 -23.87
CA PRO A 19 36.10 -12.29 -24.10
C PRO A 19 35.99 -11.50 -22.79
N PRO A 20 36.67 -10.35 -22.65
CA PRO A 20 36.68 -9.55 -21.42
C PRO A 20 35.30 -9.00 -21.02
N TRP A 21 34.33 -9.03 -21.95
CA TRP A 21 32.95 -8.59 -21.70
C TRP A 21 32.04 -9.67 -21.09
N THR A 22 32.47 -10.92 -20.96
CA THR A 22 31.59 -12.01 -20.52
C THR A 22 31.09 -11.84 -19.08
N TRP A 23 31.99 -11.55 -18.14
CA TRP A 23 31.63 -11.29 -16.75
C TRP A 23 30.69 -10.11 -16.54
N PRO A 24 30.92 -8.91 -17.12
CA PRO A 24 29.98 -7.81 -16.96
C PRO A 24 28.62 -8.11 -17.60
N VAL A 25 28.56 -8.86 -18.71
CA VAL A 25 27.28 -9.30 -19.31
C VAL A 25 26.53 -10.24 -18.38
N ILE A 26 27.22 -11.23 -17.80
CA ILE A 26 26.61 -12.16 -16.84
C ILE A 26 26.09 -11.40 -15.61
N LEU A 27 26.88 -10.48 -15.06
CA LEU A 27 26.47 -9.65 -13.92
C LEU A 27 25.27 -8.76 -14.25
N ALA A 28 25.26 -8.13 -15.44
CA ALA A 28 24.14 -7.31 -15.89
C ALA A 28 22.86 -8.14 -16.05
N LEU A 29 22.96 -9.35 -16.61
CA LEU A 29 21.82 -10.28 -16.73
C LEU A 29 21.31 -10.72 -15.36
N LEU A 30 22.19 -11.07 -14.43
CA LEU A 30 21.81 -11.42 -13.05
C LEU A 30 21.12 -10.24 -12.34
N ALA A 31 21.67 -9.03 -12.48
CA ALA A 31 21.07 -7.83 -11.92
C ALA A 31 19.67 -7.56 -12.52
N ALA A 32 19.51 -7.72 -13.84
CA ALA A 32 18.23 -7.58 -14.51
C ALA A 32 17.20 -8.59 -14.01
N VAL A 33 17.58 -9.86 -13.85
CA VAL A 33 16.70 -10.91 -13.30
C VAL A 33 16.26 -10.59 -11.88
N VAL A 34 17.20 -10.16 -11.03
CA VAL A 34 16.90 -9.76 -9.64
C VAL A 34 15.93 -8.58 -9.61
N LEU A 35 16.15 -7.54 -10.44
CA LEU A 35 15.27 -6.39 -10.55
C LEU A 35 13.86 -6.76 -11.01
N VAL A 36 13.74 -7.62 -12.03
CA VAL A 36 12.45 -8.11 -12.53
C VAL A 36 11.70 -8.88 -11.45
N GLU A 37 12.38 -9.74 -10.70
CA GLU A 37 11.77 -10.52 -9.62
C GLU A 37 11.32 -9.63 -8.46
N ILE A 38 12.12 -8.62 -8.09
CA ILE A 38 11.75 -7.60 -7.09
C ILE A 38 10.49 -6.84 -7.55
N HIS A 39 10.44 -6.39 -8.81
CA HIS A 39 9.28 -5.69 -9.34
C HIS A 39 8.04 -6.58 -9.40
N ARG A 40 8.17 -7.83 -9.82
CA ARG A 40 7.08 -8.81 -9.83
C ARG A 40 6.55 -9.06 -8.43
N ARG A 41 7.43 -9.28 -7.44
CA ARG A 41 7.03 -9.49 -6.04
C ARG A 41 6.34 -8.25 -5.47
N ARG A 42 6.86 -7.05 -5.75
CA ARG A 42 6.19 -5.80 -5.35
C ARG A 42 4.81 -5.66 -5.99
N GLY A 43 4.69 -5.92 -7.29
CA GLY A 43 3.43 -5.87 -8.03
C GLY A 43 2.40 -6.86 -7.49
N ARG A 44 2.80 -8.11 -7.23
CA ARG A 44 1.93 -9.13 -6.62
C ARG A 44 1.47 -8.72 -5.22
N ARG A 45 2.38 -8.25 -4.36
CA ARG A 45 2.02 -7.75 -3.01
C ARG A 45 1.04 -6.58 -3.06
N VAL A 46 1.17 -5.68 -4.03
CA VAL A 46 0.21 -4.59 -4.25
C VAL A 46 -1.14 -5.15 -4.69
N ALA A 47 -1.14 -6.04 -5.69
CA ALA A 47 -2.34 -6.68 -6.23
C ALA A 47 -3.09 -7.51 -5.18
N ASP A 48 -2.38 -8.16 -4.26
CA ASP A 48 -2.98 -8.94 -3.16
C ASP A 48 -3.51 -8.05 -2.03
N ALA A 49 -2.88 -6.88 -1.79
CA ALA A 49 -3.26 -5.95 -0.72
C ALA A 49 -4.46 -5.06 -1.08
N LEU A 50 -4.64 -4.75 -2.35
CA LEU A 50 -5.75 -3.93 -2.87
C LEU A 50 -7.15 -4.52 -2.60
N PRO A 51 -7.43 -5.81 -2.86
CA PRO A 51 -8.75 -6.39 -2.60
C PRO A 51 -9.04 -6.59 -1.11
N ARG A 52 -8.01 -6.60 -0.24
CA ARG A 52 -8.16 -6.69 1.21
C ARG A 52 -8.25 -5.32 1.89
N ARG A 53 -8.74 -4.30 1.18
CA ARG A 53 -9.00 -2.99 1.80
C ARG A 53 -10.34 -3.02 2.50
N VAL A 54 -10.36 -2.46 3.71
CA VAL A 54 -11.59 -2.27 4.48
C VAL A 54 -12.08 -0.85 4.25
N SER A 55 -13.39 -0.71 4.06
CA SER A 55 -14.08 0.56 3.96
C SER A 55 -14.96 0.75 5.18
N VAL A 56 -14.80 1.88 5.85
CA VAL A 56 -15.67 2.33 6.92
C VAL A 56 -16.40 3.57 6.42
N GLN A 57 -17.73 3.53 6.48
CA GLN A 57 -18.57 4.67 6.21
C GLN A 57 -18.87 5.38 7.51
N MET A 58 -18.71 6.70 7.51
CA MET A 58 -18.97 7.59 8.61
C MET A 58 -20.10 8.52 8.19
N GLN A 59 -21.24 8.40 8.89
CA GLN A 59 -22.40 9.24 8.67
C GLN A 59 -22.51 10.24 9.84
N PRO A 60 -22.35 11.55 9.56
CA PRO A 60 -22.54 12.57 10.57
C PRO A 60 -24.03 12.63 10.97
N THR A 61 -24.29 12.87 12.24
CA THR A 61 -25.64 13.19 12.73
C THR A 61 -26.01 14.63 12.38
N THR A 62 -27.29 14.97 12.53
CA THR A 62 -27.85 16.29 12.18
C THR A 62 -27.18 17.47 12.90
N ASP A 63 -26.56 17.22 14.05
CA ASP A 63 -25.91 18.22 14.91
C ASP A 63 -24.37 18.12 14.85
N PHE A 64 -23.83 17.55 13.77
CA PHE A 64 -22.38 17.40 13.62
C PHE A 64 -21.70 18.76 13.38
N ASP A 65 -21.10 19.30 14.44
CA ASP A 65 -20.22 20.48 14.42
C ASP A 65 -18.93 20.17 15.21
N PRO A 66 -17.93 19.53 14.57
CA PRO A 66 -16.74 19.06 15.27
C PRO A 66 -15.85 20.23 15.69
N ASP A 67 -15.38 20.20 16.93
CA ASP A 67 -14.37 21.16 17.37
C ASP A 67 -13.05 20.94 16.58
N PRO A 68 -12.32 22.00 16.20
CA PRO A 68 -11.06 21.86 15.47
C PRO A 68 -10.05 20.89 16.14
N SER A 69 -10.07 20.77 17.48
CA SER A 69 -9.23 19.82 18.21
C SER A 69 -9.63 18.36 18.00
N GLU A 70 -10.91 18.08 17.77
CA GLU A 70 -11.40 16.74 17.42
C GLU A 70 -10.92 16.35 16.02
N VAL A 71 -10.94 17.30 15.10
CA VAL A 71 -10.41 17.11 13.73
C VAL A 71 -8.92 16.76 13.76
N VAL A 72 -8.13 17.51 14.52
CA VAL A 72 -6.69 17.25 14.66
C VAL A 72 -6.42 15.90 15.32
N ARG A 73 -7.19 15.55 16.35
CA ARG A 73 -7.07 14.25 17.04
C ARG A 73 -7.41 13.09 16.12
N TYR A 74 -8.45 13.24 15.31
CA TYR A 74 -8.83 12.24 14.33
C TYR A 74 -7.78 12.12 13.22
N ALA A 75 -7.25 13.23 12.71
CA ALA A 75 -6.14 13.22 11.75
C ALA A 75 -4.89 12.51 12.32
N TRP A 76 -4.58 12.76 13.59
CA TRP A 76 -3.50 12.05 14.29
C TRP A 76 -3.77 10.55 14.38
N HIS A 77 -5.01 10.15 14.68
CA HIS A 77 -5.42 8.75 14.70
C HIS A 77 -5.22 8.07 13.34
N LEU A 78 -5.63 8.74 12.25
CA LEU A 78 -5.44 8.24 10.89
C LEU A 78 -3.97 8.12 10.50
N SER A 79 -3.10 9.00 11.00
CA SER A 79 -1.65 8.90 10.74
C SER A 79 -1.05 7.58 11.26
N ARG A 80 -1.60 7.03 12.35
CA ARG A 80 -1.17 5.74 12.93
C ARG A 80 -1.61 4.53 12.10
N ALA A 81 -2.61 4.67 11.23
CA ALA A 81 -3.01 3.59 10.32
C ALA A 81 -1.87 3.19 9.38
N ARG A 82 -0.99 4.13 9.00
CA ARG A 82 0.21 3.82 8.20
C ARG A 82 1.21 2.95 8.95
N LEU A 83 1.35 3.16 10.26
CA LEU A 83 2.21 2.33 11.13
C LEU A 83 1.63 0.93 11.28
N ALA A 84 0.31 0.81 11.48
CA ALA A 84 -0.38 -0.48 11.54
C ALA A 84 -0.29 -1.28 10.22
N ALA A 85 -0.10 -0.61 9.08
CA ALA A 85 0.05 -1.26 7.78
C ALA A 85 1.37 -2.06 7.64
N GLY A 86 2.41 -1.77 8.43
CA GLY A 86 3.70 -2.49 8.43
C GLY A 86 4.32 -2.60 7.03
N ASP A 87 4.69 -3.83 6.64
CA ASP A 87 5.31 -4.17 5.34
C ASP A 87 4.38 -4.06 4.12
N THR A 88 3.17 -3.53 4.29
CA THR A 88 2.27 -3.30 3.15
C THR A 88 2.90 -2.25 2.22
N PRO A 89 2.96 -2.50 0.90
CA PRO A 89 3.47 -1.52 -0.07
C PRO A 89 2.72 -0.19 0.04
N ASP A 90 3.37 0.94 -0.24
CA ASP A 90 2.79 2.29 -0.05
C ASP A 90 1.40 2.46 -0.69
N ALA A 91 1.22 1.91 -1.90
CA ALA A 91 -0.07 1.94 -2.61
C ALA A 91 -1.19 1.17 -1.87
N GLY A 92 -0.87 0.15 -1.08
CA GLY A 92 -1.79 -0.61 -0.24
C GLY A 92 -1.92 -0.07 1.19
N ALA A 93 -0.89 0.63 1.67
CA ALA A 93 -0.81 1.17 3.03
C ALA A 93 -1.50 2.54 3.19
N ALA A 94 -1.77 3.24 2.08
CA ALA A 94 -2.40 4.55 2.10
C ALA A 94 -3.85 4.49 2.60
N VAL A 95 -4.19 5.38 3.53
CA VAL A 95 -5.57 5.71 3.89
C VAL A 95 -6.12 6.69 2.85
N ARG A 96 -7.35 6.46 2.37
CA ARG A 96 -8.05 7.36 1.45
C ARG A 96 -9.37 7.80 2.08
N LEU A 97 -9.60 9.10 2.08
CA LEU A 97 -10.87 9.70 2.47
C LEU A 97 -11.63 10.05 1.20
N HIS A 98 -12.90 9.66 1.13
CA HIS A 98 -13.79 10.02 0.05
C HIS A 98 -15.03 10.67 0.63
N PHE A 99 -15.28 11.91 0.24
CA PHE A 99 -16.46 12.67 0.63
C PHE A 99 -17.45 12.63 -0.51
N THR A 100 -18.68 12.26 -0.21
CA THR A 100 -19.79 12.24 -1.16
C THR A 100 -21.05 12.77 -0.48
N ALA A 101 -22.04 13.17 -1.25
CA ALA A 101 -23.37 13.44 -0.72
C ALA A 101 -24.24 12.20 -0.95
N ASP A 102 -25.08 11.84 0.02
CA ASP A 102 -26.09 10.82 -0.21
C ASP A 102 -27.26 11.36 -1.05
N GLY A 103 -28.24 10.49 -1.33
CA GLY A 103 -29.42 10.86 -2.13
C GLY A 103 -30.32 11.92 -1.49
N ASP A 104 -30.15 12.17 -0.20
CA ASP A 104 -30.89 13.16 0.60
C ASP A 104 -30.05 14.44 0.83
N GLY A 105 -28.87 14.53 0.22
CA GLY A 105 -27.97 15.69 0.29
C GLY A 105 -27.10 15.75 1.55
N GLN A 106 -27.06 14.69 2.37
CA GLN A 106 -26.22 14.63 3.56
C GLN A 106 -24.79 14.23 3.21
N LEU A 107 -23.83 14.81 3.93
CA LEU A 107 -22.42 14.46 3.75
C LEU A 107 -22.16 13.03 4.22
N VAL A 108 -21.52 12.24 3.38
CA VAL A 108 -21.04 10.90 3.68
C VAL A 108 -19.52 10.88 3.54
N MET A 109 -18.83 10.52 4.62
CA MET A 109 -17.39 10.29 4.58
C MET A 109 -17.12 8.78 4.52
N ARG A 110 -16.33 8.34 3.55
CA ARG A 110 -15.83 6.96 3.46
C ARG A 110 -14.33 6.94 3.68
N VAL A 111 -13.89 6.12 4.60
CA VAL A 111 -12.49 5.92 4.96
C VAL A 111 -12.07 4.55 4.46
N HIS A 112 -11.10 4.51 3.55
CA HIS A 112 -10.54 3.28 3.00
C HIS A 112 -9.12 3.10 3.52
N GLY A 113 -8.80 1.93 4.04
CA GLY A 113 -7.44 1.61 4.46
C GLY A 113 -7.14 0.11 4.41
N PRO A 114 -5.91 -0.28 4.73
CA PRO A 114 -5.51 -1.68 4.75
C PRO A 114 -6.26 -2.44 5.85
N GLU A 115 -6.63 -3.69 5.61
CA GLU A 115 -7.29 -4.55 6.62
C GLU A 115 -6.53 -4.64 7.94
N LYS A 116 -5.19 -4.61 7.91
CA LYS A 116 -4.36 -4.56 9.12
C LYS A 116 -4.61 -3.33 9.99
N ALA A 117 -5.12 -2.25 9.42
CA ALA A 117 -5.51 -1.04 10.12
C ALA A 117 -7.01 -1.00 10.44
N ALA A 118 -7.80 -2.05 10.18
CA ALA A 118 -9.25 -2.03 10.38
C ALA A 118 -9.65 -1.61 11.80
N ALA A 119 -8.95 -2.09 12.83
CA ALA A 119 -9.22 -1.67 14.22
C ALA A 119 -8.96 -0.17 14.48
N VAL A 120 -8.03 0.44 13.73
CA VAL A 120 -7.73 1.88 13.79
C VAL A 120 -8.77 2.68 13.01
N LEU A 121 -9.36 2.09 11.96
CA LEU A 121 -10.40 2.70 11.13
C LEU A 121 -11.79 2.59 11.76
N ASP A 122 -12.05 1.53 12.52
CA ASP A 122 -13.34 1.27 13.19
C ASP A 122 -13.53 2.17 14.43
N LEU A 123 -12.47 2.76 14.96
CA LEU A 123 -12.55 3.76 16.02
C LEU A 123 -13.04 5.09 15.43
N SER A 124 -14.34 5.38 15.55
CA SER A 124 -14.86 6.71 15.24
C SER A 124 -14.21 7.74 16.17
N GLY A 125 -13.44 8.66 15.58
CA GLY A 125 -12.77 9.74 16.34
C GLY A 125 -13.72 10.85 16.79
N TYR A 126 -14.99 10.79 16.41
CA TYR A 126 -16.01 11.79 16.69
C TYR A 126 -17.17 11.15 17.43
N GLY A 127 -17.64 11.78 18.51
CA GLY A 127 -18.75 11.27 19.32
C GLY A 127 -20.12 11.31 18.63
N GLN A 128 -20.24 12.11 17.56
CA GLN A 128 -21.48 12.35 16.79
C GLN A 128 -21.46 11.69 15.40
N VAL A 129 -20.65 10.64 15.23
CA VAL A 129 -20.51 9.94 13.94
C VAL A 129 -20.74 8.46 14.14
N GLU A 130 -21.72 7.94 13.41
CA GLU A 130 -21.94 6.50 13.34
C GLU A 130 -21.00 5.90 12.29
N ALA A 131 -20.25 4.86 12.71
CA ALA A 131 -19.33 4.13 11.84
C ALA A 131 -19.98 2.81 11.41
N HIS A 132 -20.09 2.61 10.10
CA HIS A 132 -20.57 1.37 9.49
C HIS A 132 -19.47 0.75 8.65
N ARG A 133 -19.10 -0.49 8.97
CA ARG A 133 -18.18 -1.26 8.13
C ARG A 133 -18.91 -1.70 6.85
N LEU A 134 -18.33 -1.36 5.71
CA LEU A 134 -18.83 -1.78 4.40
C LEU A 134 -18.09 -3.06 3.99
N ASP A 135 -18.84 -4.14 3.75
CA ASP A 135 -18.28 -5.41 3.26
C ASP A 135 -17.64 -5.22 1.88
N THR A 136 -16.36 -5.59 1.79
CA THR A 136 -15.53 -5.47 0.59
C THR A 136 -15.98 -6.46 -0.48
N GLY A 137 -17.01 -6.09 -1.24
CA GLY A 137 -17.55 -6.90 -2.34
C GLY A 137 -18.76 -6.29 -3.04
N ARG A 138 -19.41 -5.30 -2.43
CA ARG A 138 -20.51 -4.59 -3.06
C ARG A 138 -20.07 -3.16 -3.39
N PRO A 139 -20.09 -2.73 -4.66
CA PRO A 139 -20.09 -1.30 -4.92
C PRO A 139 -21.31 -0.74 -4.17
N ALA A 140 -21.07 0.12 -3.17
CA ALA A 140 -22.10 0.87 -2.47
C ALA A 140 -22.67 1.96 -3.38
N GLY A 141 -23.06 1.58 -4.60
CA GLY A 141 -23.92 2.34 -5.48
C GLY A 141 -25.30 1.71 -5.36
N ASN A 142 -26.26 2.51 -4.87
CA ASN A 142 -27.70 2.24 -4.73
C ASN A 142 -28.29 1.70 -3.40
N ALA A 143 -27.52 1.54 -2.32
CA ALA A 143 -28.12 1.26 -1.01
C ALA A 143 -28.80 2.49 -0.35
N TYR A 144 -28.44 3.70 -0.80
CA TYR A 144 -29.01 4.97 -0.34
C TYR A 144 -30.11 5.40 -1.32
N GLY A 145 -31.33 4.92 -1.09
CA GLY A 145 -32.49 5.22 -1.94
C GLY A 145 -33.75 4.39 -1.68
N LYS A 146 -33.78 3.57 -0.62
CA LYS A 146 -35.00 2.84 -0.21
C LYS A 146 -35.64 3.44 1.05
N GLY A 147 -35.77 4.76 1.08
CA GLY A 147 -36.79 5.41 1.88
C GLY A 147 -38.15 4.98 1.35
N LYS A 148 -38.90 4.20 2.15
CA LYS A 148 -40.33 3.98 1.91
C LYS A 148 -41.00 5.36 1.82
N ARG A 149 -41.53 5.69 0.65
CA ARG A 149 -42.58 6.70 0.54
C ARG A 149 -43.81 6.12 1.25
N LEU A 150 -44.12 6.68 2.42
CA LEU A 150 -45.45 6.66 3.02
C LEU A 150 -46.06 8.03 2.82
#